data_AF-A0A2B7Y4M4-F1
#
_entry.id   AF-A0A2B7Y4M4-F1
#
_cell.length_a   1.000
_cell.length_b   1.000
_cell.length_c   1.000
_cell.angle_alpha   90.00
_cell.angle_beta   90.00
_cell.angle_gamma   90.00
#
_symmetry.space_group_name_H-M   'P 1'
#
loop_
_entity.id
_entity.type
_entity.pdbx_description
1 polymer ?
#
loop_
_entity_poly.entity_id
_entity_poly.type
_entity_poly.pdbx_seq_one_letter_code
_entity_poly.pdbx_strand_id
1 'polypeptide(L)'
;MADEHTLGAKALGGEWEEIGAKNFEIVESMTMEFEGLSCNVVDNKGKLVETLGKDHGRVTREVGDGYKCFVMRAWVKFEKKSA
;
A
#
# COMPACT_ATOMS: atom_id res chain seq x y z
N MET A 1 -23.58 0.59 -0.34
CA MET A 1 -22.63 -0.42 -0.86
C MET A 1 -21.51 0.39 -1.49
N ALA A 2 -20.33 0.43 -0.86
CA ALA A 2 -19.20 1.18 -1.41
C ALA A 2 -18.78 0.50 -2.71
N ASP A 3 -18.66 1.28 -3.77
CA ASP A 3 -18.30 0.83 -5.10
C ASP A 3 -16.87 0.24 -5.06
N GLU A 4 -16.74 -1.08 -5.20
CA GLU A 4 -15.45 -1.80 -5.21
C GLU A 4 -14.48 -1.25 -6.28
N HIS A 5 -14.99 -0.55 -7.30
CA HIS A 5 -14.17 0.10 -8.32
C HIS A 5 -13.41 1.35 -7.84
N THR A 6 -13.77 1.92 -6.68
CA THR A 6 -13.12 3.15 -6.16
C THR A 6 -12.24 2.90 -4.94
N LEU A 7 -12.33 1.73 -4.31
CA LEU A 7 -11.54 1.41 -3.12
C LEU A 7 -10.05 1.52 -3.45
N GLY A 8 -9.28 2.27 -2.68
CA GLY A 8 -7.85 2.49 -2.91
C GLY A 8 -7.51 3.68 -3.80
N ALA A 9 -8.50 4.33 -4.44
CA ALA A 9 -8.24 5.56 -5.18
C ALA A 9 -7.86 6.71 -4.24
N LYS A 10 -8.43 6.76 -3.02
CA LYS A 10 -8.05 7.76 -2.02
C LYS A 10 -6.65 7.45 -1.49
N ALA A 11 -6.36 6.18 -1.21
CA ALA A 11 -5.03 5.73 -0.83
C ALA A 11 -3.96 6.17 -1.85
N LEU A 12 -4.19 5.91 -3.14
CA LEU A 12 -3.27 6.32 -4.22
C LEU A 12 -3.21 7.83 -4.45
N GLY A 13 -4.22 8.56 -3.98
CA GLY A 13 -4.26 10.03 -3.98
C GLY A 13 -3.57 10.69 -2.78
N GLY A 14 -2.99 9.91 -1.86
CA GLY A 14 -2.32 10.41 -0.65
C GLY A 14 -3.23 10.57 0.57
N GLU A 15 -4.48 10.16 0.48
CA GLU A 15 -5.41 10.15 1.62
C GLU A 15 -5.43 8.78 2.30
N TRP A 16 -5.52 8.75 3.63
CA TRP A 16 -5.69 7.50 4.37
C TRP A 16 -7.02 6.84 4.05
N GLU A 17 -6.98 5.58 3.67
CA GLU A 17 -8.16 4.77 3.37
C GLU A 17 -8.06 3.42 4.08
N GLU A 18 -9.16 2.97 4.69
CA GLU A 18 -9.25 1.59 5.20
C GLU A 18 -9.44 0.64 4.01
N ILE A 19 -8.45 -0.22 3.80
CA ILE A 19 -8.40 -1.18 2.71
C ILE A 19 -8.50 -2.59 3.28
N GLY A 20 -9.44 -3.36 2.73
CA GLY A 20 -9.52 -4.81 2.93
C GLY A 20 -8.53 -5.56 2.05
N ALA A 21 -8.92 -6.75 1.58
CA ALA A 21 -8.09 -7.55 0.67
C ALA A 21 -7.97 -6.84 -0.69
N LYS A 22 -6.83 -6.20 -0.95
CA LYS A 22 -6.56 -5.48 -2.20
C LYS A 22 -5.07 -5.56 -2.56
N ASN A 23 -4.80 -5.72 -3.85
CA ASN A 23 -3.46 -5.60 -4.42
C ASN A 23 -3.30 -4.23 -5.09
N PHE A 24 -2.29 -3.48 -4.68
CA PHE A 24 -1.87 -2.25 -5.34
C PHE A 24 -0.66 -2.53 -6.22
N GLU A 25 -0.76 -2.20 -7.51
CA GLU A 25 0.39 -2.16 -8.40
C GLU A 25 0.90 -0.72 -8.48
N ILE A 26 2.15 -0.53 -8.08
CA ILE A 26 2.78 0.77 -7.98
C ILE A 26 3.36 1.14 -9.34
N VAL A 27 2.86 2.20 -9.95
CA VAL A 27 3.22 2.66 -11.32
C VAL A 27 4.28 3.76 -11.35
N GLU A 28 4.64 4.28 -10.17
CA GLU A 28 5.68 5.28 -9.99
C GLU A 28 6.19 5.19 -8.56
N SER A 29 7.43 5.61 -8.30
CA SER A 29 7.99 5.50 -6.95
C SER A 29 7.24 6.40 -5.95
N MET A 30 6.76 5.78 -4.87
CA MET A 30 5.91 6.41 -3.86
C MET A 30 6.43 6.14 -2.45
N THR A 31 5.98 6.95 -1.50
CA THR A 31 6.08 6.67 -0.07
C THR A 31 4.76 6.07 0.39
N MET A 32 4.79 4.81 0.81
CA MET A 32 3.66 4.15 1.45
C MET A 32 3.70 4.42 2.95
N GLU A 33 2.55 4.80 3.51
CA GLU A 33 2.31 4.71 4.95
C GLU A 33 1.24 3.66 5.23
N PHE A 34 1.48 2.81 6.22
CA PHE A 34 0.65 1.66 6.56
C PHE A 34 0.41 1.57 8.07
N GLU A 35 -0.81 1.25 8.47
CA GLU A 35 -1.14 0.86 9.83
C GLU A 35 -2.24 -0.21 9.81
N GLY A 36 -1.93 -1.44 10.23
CA GLY A 36 -2.92 -2.51 10.17
C GLY A 36 -2.38 -3.91 10.38
N LEU A 37 -3.18 -4.89 9.94
CA LEU A 37 -2.95 -6.31 10.26
C LEU A 37 -1.91 -6.97 9.37
N SER A 38 -1.95 -6.72 8.06
CA SER A 38 -1.03 -7.37 7.11
C SER A 38 -0.92 -6.62 5.79
N CYS A 39 0.31 -6.42 5.32
CA CYS A 39 0.65 -6.05 3.94
C CYS A 39 1.92 -6.77 3.50
N ASN A 40 1.87 -7.47 2.37
CA ASN A 40 3.08 -8.01 1.73
C ASN A 40 3.55 -7.05 0.66
N VAL A 41 4.80 -6.60 0.76
CA VAL A 41 5.46 -5.76 -0.23
C VAL A 41 6.36 -6.64 -1.08
N VAL A 42 6.09 -6.68 -2.38
CA VAL A 42 6.81 -7.48 -3.39
C VAL A 42 7.44 -6.54 -4.39
N ASP A 43 8.72 -6.76 -4.73
CA ASP A 43 9.41 -5.93 -5.72
C ASP A 43 8.96 -6.26 -7.16
N ASN A 44 9.46 -5.47 -8.12
CA ASN A 44 9.16 -5.64 -9.54
C ASN A 44 9.68 -6.95 -10.16
N LYS A 45 10.48 -7.74 -9.43
CA LYS A 45 10.94 -9.07 -9.84
C LYS A 45 10.10 -10.20 -9.22
N GLY A 46 9.07 -9.85 -8.44
CA GLY A 46 8.23 -10.82 -7.75
C GLY A 46 8.84 -11.35 -6.45
N LYS A 47 9.88 -10.73 -5.92
CA LYS A 47 10.50 -11.13 -4.65
C LYS A 47 9.82 -10.42 -3.49
N LEU A 48 9.44 -11.18 -2.45
CA LEU A 48 8.97 -10.61 -1.19
C LEU A 48 10.09 -9.78 -0.55
N VAL A 49 9.82 -8.48 -0.36
CA VAL A 49 10.72 -7.52 0.27
C VAL A 49 10.46 -7.48 1.78
N GLU A 50 9.19 -7.40 2.16
CA GLU A 50 8.79 -7.21 3.55
C GLU A 50 7.33 -7.64 3.76
N THR A 51 7.03 -8.11 4.97
CA THR A 51 5.66 -8.34 5.45
C THR A 51 5.41 -7.42 6.64
N LEU A 52 4.58 -6.41 6.43
CA LEU A 52 4.11 -5.50 7.47
C LEU A 52 2.92 -6.11 8.19
N GLY A 53 2.78 -5.83 9.48
CA GLY A 53 1.65 -6.31 10.26
C GLY A 53 1.51 -5.62 11.60
N LYS A 54 0.57 -6.08 12.42
CA LYS A 54 0.09 -5.40 13.64
C LYS A 54 1.22 -4.96 14.59
N ASP A 55 2.24 -5.79 14.75
CA ASP A 55 3.33 -5.53 15.70
C ASP A 55 4.26 -4.38 15.26
N HIS A 56 4.16 -3.95 14.00
CA HIS A 56 4.95 -2.83 13.48
C HIS A 56 4.31 -1.47 13.77
N GLY A 57 3.05 -1.41 14.24
CA GLY A 57 2.32 -0.16 14.40
C GLY A 57 2.17 0.60 13.07
N ARG A 58 2.47 1.90 13.07
CA ARG A 58 2.51 2.72 11.87
C ARG A 58 3.89 2.66 11.22
N VAL A 59 3.92 2.29 9.94
CA VAL A 59 5.14 2.13 9.13
C VAL A 59 5.12 3.10 7.97
N THR A 60 6.30 3.64 7.65
CA THR A 60 6.56 4.41 6.43
C THR A 60 7.62 3.68 5.62
N ARG A 61 7.36 3.45 4.33
CA ARG A 61 8.23 2.67 3.44
C ARG A 61 8.23 3.24 2.03
N GLU A 62 9.39 3.29 1.39
CA GLU A 62 9.46 3.56 -0.04
C GLU A 62 9.06 2.33 -0.84
N VAL A 63 8.19 2.51 -1.83
CA VAL A 63 7.78 1.48 -2.78
C VAL A 63 8.09 1.96 -4.19
N GLY A 64 8.83 1.14 -4.94
CA GLY A 64 9.32 1.50 -6.27
C GLY A 64 8.30 1.23 -7.37
N ASP A 65 8.58 1.75 -8.56
CA ASP A 65 7.84 1.36 -9.77
C ASP A 65 7.88 -0.16 -10.00
N GLY A 66 6.72 -0.72 -10.35
CA GLY A 66 6.48 -2.14 -10.51
C GLY A 66 6.33 -2.95 -9.21
N TYR A 67 6.42 -2.31 -8.03
CA TYR A 67 6.19 -2.99 -6.76
C TYR A 67 4.71 -3.36 -6.61
N LYS A 68 4.43 -4.40 -5.84
CA LYS A 68 3.08 -4.85 -5.50
C LYS A 68 2.89 -4.84 -3.99
N CYS A 69 1.83 -4.20 -3.52
CA CYS A 69 1.45 -4.17 -2.10
C CYS A 69 0.14 -4.92 -1.91
N PHE A 70 0.22 -6.13 -1.33
CA PHE A 70 -0.95 -6.96 -1.04
C PHE A 70 -1.43 -6.67 0.38
N VAL A 71 -2.40 -5.77 0.50
CA VAL A 71 -3.03 -5.40 1.77
C VAL A 71 -4.16 -6.38 2.04
N MET A 72 -4.23 -6.91 3.26
CA MET A 72 -5.37 -7.76 3.69
C MET A 72 -6.38 -6.99 4.53
N ARG A 73 -5.88 -6.16 5.45
CA ARG A 73 -6.68 -5.24 6.25
C ARG A 73 -5.78 -4.18 6.89
N ALA A 74 -5.89 -2.94 6.46
CA ALA A 74 -5.12 -1.84 7.03
C ALA A 74 -5.68 -0.49 6.63
N TRP A 75 -5.31 0.54 7.37
CA TRP A 75 -5.26 1.89 6.83
C TRP A 75 -3.97 2.01 6.00
N VAL A 76 -4.08 2.60 4.80
CA VAL A 76 -2.92 2.87 3.94
C VAL A 76 -3.10 4.17 3.18
N LYS A 77 -1.99 4.84 2.87
CA LYS A 77 -1.92 5.90 1.84
C LYS A 77 -0.60 5.81 1.09
N PHE A 78 -0.58 6.37 -0.11
CA PHE A 78 0.59 6.46 -0.97
C PHE A 78 0.81 7.91 -1.40
N GLU A 79 1.94 8.47 -1.04
CA GLU A 79 2.34 9.81 -1.46
C GLU A 79 3.34 9.70 -2.61
N LYS A 80 3.05 10.41 -3.70
CA LYS A 80 3.99 10.54 -4.81
C LYS A 80 5.20 11.34 -4.32
N LYS A 81 6.41 10.91 -4.69
CA LYS A 81 7.59 11.74 -4.49
C LYS A 81 7.45 12.97 -5.40
N SER A 82 7.26 14.15 -4.82
CA SER A 82 7.30 15.39 -5.58
C SER A 82 8.65 15.49 -6.31
N ALA A 83 8.60 15.72 -7.63
CA ALA A 83 9.78 16.01 -8.44
C ALA A 83 10.46 17.32 -8.00
#